data_AF-A0A7S0D5B7-F1
#
_entry.id   AF-A0A7S0D5B7-F1
#
_cell.length_a   1.000
_cell.length_b   1.000
_cell.length_c   1.000
_cell.angle_alpha   90.00
_cell.angle_beta   90.00
_cell.angle_gamma   90.00
#
_symmetry.space_group_name_H-M   'P 1'
#
loop_
_entity.id
_entity.type
_entity.pdbx_description
1 polymer ?
#
loop_
_entity_poly.entity_id
_entity_poly.type
_entity_poly.pdbx_seq_one_letter_code
_entity_poly.pdbx_strand_id
1 'polypeptide(L)'
;EMELDNPDGKPGASPDPTQQPEDDKGESSRGVDPVEIQVRFFTKDSEVSVPGNAFSVPLRLGPKGLSEIVNALAEDGESMEEEDDIEDDKKKEQKDNKKKRLFDFLIDGHFLKGSLAAYAANRRAAGTPVDEKGIALEYTEALPPPSQGPTATHPDWVSALAASHPLSASQFLVSGCYDGIVRIYSGNSPSALTNSPSFIATTEATHPKPIKAVTILKTSADSKSFPYPLLASASIDPTIHLYALPGPDKPEIGESKGISGSGSSPRPLSLLARLEGHTTSVTSLSPLRSAMQTPRMVSGGFGGQVHLWKVTKEGIESEGGGKRRKVEEAENGEGEEKATRGAGKLDPSGGLEGCKGAVMGLAWPVAGAVYSCGFDKNVRMFDVETGVNSLILPCKAAGTCLDFGMDANLIATGHTDKSICLWDPRQSGQKNVVKLRLRSHKSWVTGVAWSPITPHRLASTSHDGTLKVWDARASEALHTLKAHDGKALDLAWWGSGIATGGTDRRIGAYSVSGSRLAS
;
A
#
# COMPACT_ATOMS: atom_id res chain seq x y z
N GLU A 1 8.85 46.15 -22.49
CA GLU A 1 8.65 47.60 -22.65
C GLU A 1 7.26 47.97 -22.19
N MET A 2 7.12 49.18 -21.65
CA MET A 2 5.95 49.82 -20.98
C MET A 2 5.84 49.63 -19.45
N GLU A 3 6.74 50.34 -18.73
CA GLU A 3 6.47 51.49 -17.82
C GLU A 3 5.07 52.14 -17.95
N LEU A 4 4.40 52.82 -17.00
CA LEU A 4 4.55 53.40 -15.64
C LEU A 4 3.07 53.63 -15.17
N ASP A 5 2.64 53.58 -13.90
CA ASP A 5 2.78 54.66 -12.91
C ASP A 5 2.25 54.21 -11.53
N ASN A 6 2.99 54.62 -10.50
CA ASN A 6 2.56 54.72 -9.09
C ASN A 6 2.15 56.19 -8.84
N PRO A 7 1.40 56.49 -7.77
CA PRO A 7 2.07 57.28 -6.73
C PRO A 7 1.71 56.90 -5.28
N ASP A 8 2.78 56.83 -4.49
CA ASP A 8 2.99 57.28 -3.11
C ASP A 8 2.01 56.97 -1.96
N GLY A 9 2.58 56.28 -0.96
CA GLY A 9 2.10 56.22 0.41
C GLY A 9 2.94 55.28 1.29
N LYS A 10 4.12 55.72 1.72
CA LYS A 10 4.90 55.15 2.85
C LYS A 10 4.88 56.16 4.03
N PRO A 11 5.25 55.80 5.28
CA PRO A 11 5.65 54.48 5.80
C PRO A 11 4.92 54.07 7.11
N GLY A 12 4.78 52.77 7.35
CA GLY A 12 4.38 52.22 8.65
C GLY A 12 5.23 50.98 8.95
N ALA A 13 5.98 51.04 10.05
CA ALA A 13 6.98 50.06 10.44
C ALA A 13 6.40 48.66 10.71
N SER A 14 7.20 47.65 10.38
CA SER A 14 7.01 46.23 10.63
C SER A 14 6.90 45.90 12.12
N PRO A 15 6.23 44.79 12.47
CA PRO A 15 6.76 43.93 13.53
C PRO A 15 7.07 42.52 13.02
N ASP A 16 8.19 42.05 13.53
CA ASP A 16 8.88 40.76 13.38
C ASP A 16 8.06 39.59 13.97
N PRO A 17 8.04 38.38 13.38
CA PRO A 17 7.29 37.25 13.91
C PRO A 17 8.20 36.37 14.78
N THR A 18 8.49 36.83 16.00
CA THR A 18 9.11 35.98 17.03
C THR A 18 8.58 36.36 18.41
N GLN A 19 7.41 35.82 18.79
CA GLN A 19 7.04 35.65 20.19
C GLN A 19 6.38 34.29 20.39
N GLN A 20 7.10 33.44 21.10
CA GLN A 20 6.55 32.31 21.86
C GLN A 20 5.53 32.87 22.87
N PRO A 21 4.42 32.17 23.18
CA PRO A 21 3.63 32.57 24.33
C PRO A 21 4.40 32.16 25.59
N GLU A 22 4.83 33.18 26.36
CA GLU A 22 5.36 33.01 27.70
C GLU A 22 4.29 32.48 28.66
N ASP A 23 4.75 31.65 29.60
CA ASP A 23 3.99 31.07 30.69
C ASP A 23 3.37 32.16 31.58
N ASP A 24 2.04 32.26 31.57
CA ASP A 24 1.30 33.13 32.48
C ASP A 24 1.19 32.45 33.87
N LYS A 25 2.05 32.91 34.79
CA LYS A 25 2.00 32.55 36.21
C LYS A 25 0.90 33.33 36.90
N GLY A 26 -0.19 32.63 37.21
CA GLY A 26 -0.88 32.71 38.49
C GLY A 26 -1.61 34.02 38.81
N GLU A 27 -2.83 34.14 38.29
CA GLU A 27 -3.90 34.83 39.01
C GLU A 27 -5.01 33.85 39.38
N SER A 28 -5.23 33.72 40.70
CA SER A 28 -6.33 32.97 41.29
C SER A 28 -7.66 33.60 40.89
N SER A 29 -8.32 33.01 39.88
CA SER A 29 -9.69 33.34 39.53
C SER A 29 -10.66 32.28 40.03
N ARG A 30 -11.76 32.78 40.57
CA ARG A 30 -12.84 32.10 41.28
C ARG A 30 -13.37 30.90 40.50
N GLY A 31 -13.72 29.84 41.24
CA GLY A 31 -14.28 28.59 40.73
C GLY A 31 -15.45 28.82 39.76
N VAL A 32 -15.15 28.64 38.48
CA VAL A 32 -16.13 28.22 37.48
C VAL A 32 -15.98 26.71 37.44
N ASP A 33 -17.03 25.97 37.80
CA ASP A 33 -17.02 24.52 37.67
C ASP A 33 -16.53 24.16 36.27
N PRO A 34 -15.56 23.24 36.12
CA PRO A 34 -15.09 22.87 34.79
C PRO A 34 -16.30 22.38 34.01
N VAL A 35 -16.60 23.04 32.88
CA VAL A 35 -17.73 22.62 32.05
C VAL A 35 -17.42 21.19 31.59
N GLU A 36 -18.21 20.26 32.09
CA GLU A 36 -18.06 18.83 31.89
C GLU A 36 -19.05 18.31 30.86
N ILE A 37 -18.71 17.20 30.22
CA ILE A 37 -19.58 16.51 29.28
C ILE A 37 -19.54 15.01 29.54
N GLN A 38 -20.69 14.36 29.41
CA GLN A 38 -20.74 12.90 29.47
C GLN A 38 -20.09 12.31 28.22
N VAL A 39 -19.18 11.37 28.42
CA VAL A 39 -18.54 10.61 27.34
C VAL A 39 -18.68 9.13 27.58
N ARG A 40 -18.73 8.37 26.48
CA ARG A 40 -18.71 6.92 26.50
C ARG A 40 -17.60 6.43 25.57
N PHE A 41 -16.64 5.69 26.10
CA PHE A 41 -15.59 5.07 25.30
C PHE A 41 -16.05 3.73 24.76
N PHE A 42 -15.75 3.47 23.49
CA PHE A 42 -15.89 2.14 22.89
C PHE A 42 -14.81 1.93 21.83
N THR A 43 -14.45 0.68 21.58
CA THR A 43 -13.47 0.31 20.57
C THR A 43 -13.92 -0.99 19.89
N LYS A 44 -13.45 -1.20 18.66
CA LYS A 44 -13.58 -2.48 17.97
C LYS A 44 -12.39 -3.41 18.24
N ASP A 45 -11.33 -2.87 18.82
CA ASP A 45 -10.13 -3.62 19.18
C ASP A 45 -10.28 -4.15 20.61
N SER A 46 -10.53 -5.45 20.74
CA SER A 46 -10.76 -6.10 22.03
C SER A 46 -9.56 -6.05 22.96
N GLU A 47 -8.34 -5.90 22.45
CA GLU A 47 -7.11 -5.88 23.27
C GLU A 47 -6.92 -4.57 24.04
N VAL A 48 -7.62 -3.50 23.66
CA VAL A 48 -7.54 -2.18 24.32
C VAL A 48 -8.88 -1.76 24.90
N SER A 49 -9.85 -2.69 24.97
CA SER A 49 -11.22 -2.37 25.36
C SER A 49 -11.33 -2.09 26.86
N VAL A 50 -11.75 -0.88 27.20
CA VAL A 50 -12.14 -0.48 28.56
C VAL A 50 -13.66 -0.57 28.79
N PRO A 51 -14.13 -0.60 30.05
CA PRO A 51 -15.57 -0.61 30.36
C PRO A 51 -16.30 0.57 29.71
N GLY A 52 -17.38 0.27 28.97
CA GLY A 52 -18.15 1.25 28.20
C GLY A 52 -19.16 2.05 29.03
N ASN A 53 -18.88 2.34 30.30
CA ASN A 53 -19.76 3.14 31.15
C ASN A 53 -19.64 4.63 30.79
N ALA A 54 -20.74 5.37 30.86
CA ALA A 54 -20.70 6.81 30.63
C ALA A 54 -20.22 7.54 31.89
N PHE A 55 -19.32 8.50 31.73
CA PHE A 55 -18.86 9.35 32.83
C PHE A 55 -18.49 10.75 32.35
N SER A 56 -18.40 11.69 33.28
CA SER A 56 -18.13 13.10 32.99
C SER A 56 -16.64 13.36 32.79
N VAL A 57 -16.30 14.08 31.73
CA VAL A 57 -14.94 14.56 31.47
C VAL A 57 -14.91 16.06 31.19
N PRO A 58 -13.83 16.78 31.56
CA PRO A 58 -13.70 18.19 31.24
C PRO A 58 -13.67 18.46 29.73
N LEU A 59 -14.44 19.45 29.26
CA LEU A 59 -14.48 19.85 27.83
C LEU A 59 -13.13 20.34 27.28
N ARG A 60 -12.20 20.75 28.14
CA ARG A 60 -10.85 21.17 27.75
C ARG A 60 -9.98 20.03 27.22
N LEU A 61 -10.34 18.76 27.51
CA LEU A 61 -9.53 17.62 27.10
C LEU A 61 -9.54 17.44 25.58
N GLY A 62 -8.37 17.13 25.05
CA GLY A 62 -8.18 16.65 23.69
C GLY A 62 -7.65 15.21 23.68
N PRO A 63 -7.23 14.68 22.52
CA PRO A 63 -6.83 13.28 22.35
C PRO A 63 -5.78 12.79 23.36
N LYS A 64 -4.79 13.61 23.71
CA LYS A 64 -3.76 13.22 24.70
C LYS A 64 -4.35 12.97 26.08
N GLY A 65 -5.15 13.90 26.59
CA GLY A 65 -5.79 13.76 27.91
C GLY A 65 -6.85 12.65 27.92
N LEU A 66 -7.58 12.46 26.82
CA LEU A 66 -8.48 11.31 26.67
C LEU A 66 -7.71 9.98 26.63
N SER A 67 -6.51 9.95 26.04
CA SER A 67 -5.65 8.76 26.05
C SER A 67 -5.19 8.41 27.47
N GLU A 68 -4.84 9.40 28.28
CA GLU A 68 -4.49 9.18 29.70
C GLU A 68 -5.64 8.53 30.47
N ILE A 69 -6.87 8.97 30.24
CA ILE A 69 -8.07 8.39 30.83
C ILE A 69 -8.26 6.93 30.38
N VAL A 70 -8.13 6.64 29.09
CA VAL A 70 -8.26 5.26 28.58
C VAL A 70 -7.19 4.35 29.18
N ASN A 71 -5.94 4.81 29.29
CA ASN A 71 -4.88 4.02 29.93
C ASN A 71 -5.19 3.78 31.42
N ALA A 72 -5.67 4.79 32.15
CA ALA A 72 -6.05 4.63 33.57
C ALA A 72 -7.20 3.62 33.75
N LEU A 73 -8.24 3.69 32.90
CA LEU A 73 -9.35 2.73 32.94
C LEU A 73 -8.91 1.30 32.60
N ALA A 74 -7.91 1.13 31.75
CA ALA A 74 -7.35 -0.18 31.44
C ALA A 74 -6.55 -0.74 32.63
N GLU A 75 -5.79 0.11 33.34
CA GLU A 75 -5.07 -0.28 34.56
C GLU A 75 -6.03 -0.68 35.70
N ASP A 76 -7.13 0.07 35.88
CA ASP A 76 -8.14 -0.23 36.90
C ASP A 76 -8.87 -1.56 36.63
N GLY A 77 -9.17 -1.87 35.37
CA GLY A 77 -9.83 -3.14 34.98
C GLY A 77 -8.97 -4.38 35.21
N GLU A 78 -7.67 -4.29 34.94
CA GLU A 78 -6.73 -5.40 35.17
C GLU A 78 -6.52 -5.67 36.67
N SER A 79 -6.64 -4.65 37.53
CA SER A 79 -6.52 -4.83 38.99
C SER A 79 -7.64 -5.68 39.60
N MET A 80 -8.79 -5.84 38.92
CA MET A 80 -9.91 -6.68 39.36
C MET A 80 -9.83 -8.15 38.90
N GLU A 81 -8.99 -8.46 37.91
CA GLU A 81 -8.84 -9.83 37.36
C GLU A 81 -7.64 -10.59 37.96
N GLU A 82 -6.78 -9.93 38.73
CA GLU A 82 -5.53 -10.50 39.30
C GLU A 82 -5.66 -11.06 40.75
N GLU A 83 -6.87 -11.18 41.33
CA GLU A 83 -7.01 -11.63 42.73
C GLU A 83 -6.93 -13.15 42.98
N ASP A 84 -6.82 -13.99 41.95
CA ASP A 84 -6.68 -15.45 42.12
C ASP A 84 -5.28 -15.97 41.69
N ASP A 85 -4.49 -16.33 42.71
CA ASP A 85 -3.36 -17.27 42.78
C ASP A 85 -1.93 -16.92 42.25
N ILE A 86 -1.07 -16.69 43.26
CA ILE A 86 0.34 -17.15 43.45
C ILE A 86 1.51 -16.40 42.76
N GLU A 87 2.52 -16.17 43.61
CA GLU A 87 3.85 -15.55 43.49
C GLU A 87 4.60 -15.75 42.16
N ASP A 88 5.20 -14.66 41.64
CA ASP A 88 6.59 -14.69 41.15
C ASP A 88 7.08 -13.28 40.80
N ASP A 89 8.22 -12.88 41.38
CA ASP A 89 8.89 -11.57 41.25
C ASP A 89 9.23 -11.14 39.81
N LYS A 90 8.99 -12.00 38.80
CA LYS A 90 9.11 -11.69 37.37
C LYS A 90 7.97 -10.85 36.80
N LYS A 91 6.81 -10.77 37.46
CA LYS A 91 5.66 -9.96 36.99
C LYS A 91 5.80 -8.46 37.29
N LYS A 92 6.58 -8.07 38.31
CA LYS A 92 6.81 -6.65 38.65
C LYS A 92 7.63 -5.91 37.59
N GLU A 93 8.64 -6.55 36.99
CA GLU A 93 9.41 -5.96 35.89
C GLU A 93 8.59 -5.78 34.59
N GLN A 94 7.49 -6.52 34.42
CA GLN A 94 6.53 -6.32 33.32
C GLN A 94 5.51 -5.20 33.59
N LYS A 95 5.18 -4.92 34.85
CA LYS A 95 4.20 -3.89 35.26
C LYS A 95 4.78 -2.47 35.07
N ASP A 96 6.10 -2.29 35.28
CA ASP A 96 6.78 -1.00 35.15
C ASP A 96 7.12 -0.58 33.71
N ASN A 97 6.87 -1.44 32.71
CA ASN A 97 7.28 -1.17 31.31
C ASN A 97 6.12 -1.19 30.30
N LYS A 98 4.85 -1.16 30.76
CA LYS A 98 3.69 -1.08 29.85
C LYS A 98 3.58 0.35 29.31
N LYS A 99 4.24 0.56 28.17
CA LYS A 99 4.31 1.85 27.47
C LYS A 99 2.91 2.45 27.30
N LYS A 100 2.67 3.62 27.91
CA LYS A 100 1.40 4.37 27.78
C LYS A 100 1.03 4.51 26.31
N ARG A 101 -0.17 4.04 25.95
CA ARG A 101 -0.64 4.04 24.56
C ARG A 101 -1.27 5.38 24.24
N LEU A 102 -1.03 5.87 23.02
CA LEU A 102 -1.75 7.03 22.50
C LEU A 102 -2.91 6.53 21.64
N PHE A 103 -4.05 7.21 21.73
CA PHE A 103 -5.25 6.87 21.00
C PHE A 103 -5.74 8.05 20.16
N ASP A 104 -6.19 7.74 18.96
CA ASP A 104 -7.01 8.62 18.15
C ASP A 104 -8.49 8.34 18.47
N PHE A 105 -9.28 9.41 18.54
CA PHE A 105 -10.71 9.34 18.89
C PHE A 105 -11.54 9.77 17.69
N LEU A 106 -12.58 9.00 17.37
CA LEU A 106 -13.53 9.28 16.32
C LEU A 106 -14.90 9.57 16.94
N ILE A 107 -15.57 10.60 16.43
CA ILE A 107 -16.94 10.95 16.74
C ILE A 107 -17.70 11.02 15.41
N ASP A 108 -18.73 10.17 15.25
CA ASP A 108 -19.50 10.02 14.01
C ASP A 108 -18.63 9.81 12.75
N GLY A 109 -17.52 9.07 12.87
CA GLY A 109 -16.61 8.80 11.75
C GLY A 109 -15.65 9.95 11.40
N HIS A 110 -15.56 10.96 12.27
CA HIS A 110 -14.58 12.05 12.15
C HIS A 110 -13.59 12.03 13.31
N PHE A 111 -12.30 12.19 13.01
CA PHE A 111 -11.28 12.29 14.05
C PHE A 111 -11.44 13.57 14.88
N LEU A 112 -11.33 13.44 16.20
CA LEU A 112 -11.31 14.55 17.13
C LEU A 112 -9.99 15.33 16.97
N LYS A 113 -10.09 16.51 16.36
CA LYS A 113 -8.99 17.47 16.23
C LYS A 113 -9.10 18.55 17.30
N GLY A 114 -8.22 18.51 18.30
CA GLY A 114 -8.20 19.48 19.39
C GLY A 114 -9.09 19.08 20.58
N SER A 115 -9.64 20.05 21.29
CA SER A 115 -10.43 19.79 22.51
C SER A 115 -11.90 19.45 22.21
N LEU A 116 -12.56 18.78 23.15
CA LEU A 116 -14.01 18.53 23.10
C LEU A 116 -14.82 19.84 23.04
N ALA A 117 -14.32 20.92 23.66
CA ALA A 117 -14.89 22.26 23.56
C ALA A 117 -14.90 22.78 22.12
N ALA A 118 -13.76 22.68 21.42
CA ALA A 118 -13.66 23.08 20.02
C ALA A 118 -14.58 22.24 19.11
N TYR A 119 -14.64 20.93 19.37
CA TYR A 119 -15.57 20.04 18.69
C TYR A 119 -17.03 20.45 18.89
N ALA A 120 -17.46 20.70 20.13
CA ALA A 120 -18.82 21.13 20.45
C ALA A 120 -19.17 22.48 19.81
N ALA A 121 -18.23 23.43 19.81
CA ALA A 121 -18.39 24.73 19.16
C ALA A 121 -18.58 24.58 17.63
N ASN A 122 -17.75 23.76 16.98
CA ASN A 122 -17.86 23.50 15.54
C ASN A 122 -19.18 22.82 15.18
N ARG A 123 -19.63 21.86 15.98
CA ARG A 123 -20.92 21.18 15.82
C ARG A 123 -22.11 22.14 15.98
N ARG A 124 -22.03 23.05 16.94
CA ARG A 124 -23.02 24.12 17.14
C ARG A 124 -23.05 25.07 15.94
N ALA A 125 -21.89 25.48 15.43
CA ALA A 125 -21.79 26.33 14.24
C ALA A 125 -22.32 25.64 12.97
N ALA A 126 -22.17 24.31 12.88
CA ALA A 126 -22.69 23.48 11.80
C ALA A 126 -24.20 23.17 11.90
N GLY A 127 -24.89 23.64 12.95
CA GLY A 127 -26.33 23.42 13.15
C GLY A 127 -26.70 22.04 13.68
N THR A 128 -25.72 21.24 14.14
CA THR A 128 -25.92 19.92 14.76
C THR A 128 -25.30 19.92 16.16
N PRO A 129 -26.00 20.43 17.19
CA PRO A 129 -25.49 20.47 18.56
C PRO A 129 -25.14 19.08 19.09
N VAL A 130 -24.25 19.02 20.08
CA VAL A 130 -23.95 17.77 20.77
C VAL A 130 -25.16 17.30 21.57
N ASP A 131 -25.47 16.00 21.52
CA ASP A 131 -26.61 15.39 22.22
C ASP A 131 -26.48 15.58 23.74
N GLU A 132 -27.61 15.83 24.41
CA GLU A 132 -27.71 15.91 25.88
C GLU A 132 -27.30 14.58 26.54
N LYS A 133 -27.40 13.46 25.82
CA LYS A 133 -26.96 12.13 26.25
C LYS A 133 -25.44 11.92 26.26
N GLY A 134 -24.66 12.91 25.83
CA GLY A 134 -23.20 12.86 25.80
C GLY A 134 -22.61 12.42 24.45
N ILE A 135 -21.28 12.26 24.43
CA ILE A 135 -20.49 11.92 23.23
C ILE A 135 -20.03 10.47 23.30
N ALA A 136 -20.35 9.69 22.27
CA ALA A 136 -19.75 8.38 22.08
C ALA A 136 -18.40 8.54 21.34
N LEU A 137 -17.32 8.07 21.96
CA LEU A 137 -15.95 8.15 21.44
C LEU A 137 -15.49 6.75 21.01
N GLU A 138 -15.44 6.51 19.69
CA GLU A 138 -14.72 5.34 19.17
C GLU A 138 -13.23 5.65 19.26
N TYR A 139 -12.44 4.85 19.97
CA TYR A 139 -10.98 5.06 20.04
C TYR A 139 -10.20 3.94 19.38
N THR A 140 -9.00 4.27 18.91
CA THR A 140 -8.10 3.36 18.23
C THR A 140 -6.66 3.77 18.49
N GLU A 141 -5.72 2.81 18.51
CA GLU A 141 -4.33 3.16 18.74
C GLU A 141 -3.81 4.15 17.68
N ALA A 142 -3.29 5.27 18.16
CA ALA A 142 -2.80 6.35 17.32
C ALA A 142 -1.59 5.89 16.51
N LEU A 143 -1.60 6.20 15.22
CA LEU A 143 -0.46 5.90 14.36
C LEU A 143 0.52 7.08 14.40
N PRO A 144 1.78 6.88 14.84
CA PRO A 144 2.76 7.96 14.76
C PRO A 144 2.99 8.36 13.29
N PRO A 145 3.37 9.62 13.04
CA PRO A 145 3.74 10.06 11.70
C PRO A 145 4.78 9.12 11.09
N PRO A 146 4.58 8.61 9.85
CA PRO A 146 5.55 7.74 9.21
C PRO A 146 6.91 8.44 9.13
N SER A 147 7.96 7.77 9.58
CA SER A 147 9.31 8.31 9.47
C SER A 147 9.90 7.95 8.11
N GLN A 148 10.45 8.95 7.43
CA GLN A 148 11.17 8.73 6.18
C GLN A 148 12.47 7.99 6.48
N GLY A 149 12.64 6.85 5.83
CA GLY A 149 13.79 5.98 5.91
C GLY A 149 14.73 6.14 4.71
N PRO A 150 15.56 5.13 4.42
CA PRO A 150 16.49 5.14 3.29
C PRO A 150 15.77 5.29 1.94
N THR A 151 16.56 5.67 0.93
CA THR A 151 16.09 5.71 -0.46
C THR A 151 17.04 4.92 -1.35
N ALA A 152 16.51 4.29 -2.39
CA ALA A 152 17.30 3.65 -3.44
C ALA A 152 17.12 4.39 -4.77
N THR A 153 18.21 4.61 -5.50
CA THR A 153 18.21 5.32 -6.78
C THR A 153 18.20 4.36 -7.97
N HIS A 154 17.45 4.72 -9.01
CA HIS A 154 17.34 3.98 -10.26
C HIS A 154 17.91 4.81 -11.43
N PRO A 155 18.30 4.15 -12.53
CA PRO A 155 18.70 4.84 -13.76
C PRO A 155 17.55 5.63 -14.39
N ASP A 156 16.31 5.14 -14.25
CA ASP A 156 15.10 5.73 -14.82
C ASP A 156 13.91 5.66 -13.83
N TRP A 157 12.72 6.07 -14.25
CA TRP A 157 11.52 6.15 -13.42
C TRP A 157 11.15 4.78 -12.85
N VAL A 158 10.84 4.75 -11.56
CA VAL A 158 10.32 3.55 -10.90
C VAL A 158 8.82 3.47 -11.17
N SER A 159 8.42 2.53 -12.02
CA SER A 159 7.06 2.47 -12.56
C SER A 159 6.09 1.67 -11.70
N ALA A 160 6.59 0.64 -11.02
CA ALA A 160 5.77 -0.31 -10.30
C ALA A 160 6.55 -0.92 -9.12
N LEU A 161 5.84 -1.24 -8.05
CA LEU A 161 6.36 -1.89 -6.85
C LEU A 161 5.48 -3.05 -6.42
N ALA A 162 6.09 -4.14 -5.99
CA ALA A 162 5.39 -5.24 -5.32
C ALA A 162 6.23 -5.74 -4.16
N ALA A 163 5.61 -5.97 -3.01
CA ALA A 163 6.30 -6.44 -1.81
C ALA A 163 5.70 -7.75 -1.32
N SER A 164 6.55 -8.63 -0.79
CA SER A 164 6.12 -9.87 -0.17
C SER A 164 5.23 -9.57 1.04
N HIS A 165 4.22 -10.42 1.26
CA HIS A 165 3.39 -10.33 2.47
C HIS A 165 4.27 -10.45 3.73
N PRO A 166 4.02 -9.68 4.82
CA PRO A 166 4.86 -9.69 6.03
C PRO A 166 4.94 -11.04 6.74
N LEU A 167 3.98 -11.94 6.51
CA LEU A 167 3.97 -13.31 7.04
C LEU A 167 4.65 -14.33 6.10
N SER A 168 5.24 -13.87 4.99
CA SER A 168 5.94 -14.77 4.06
C SER A 168 7.28 -15.22 4.63
N ALA A 169 7.64 -16.48 4.37
CA ALA A 169 8.93 -17.05 4.76
C ALA A 169 10.13 -16.31 4.12
N SER A 170 9.97 -15.79 2.91
CA SER A 170 10.95 -14.92 2.26
C SER A 170 10.33 -13.56 1.96
N GLN A 171 10.98 -12.51 2.44
CA GLN A 171 10.51 -11.14 2.32
C GLN A 171 11.46 -10.33 1.47
N PHE A 172 10.89 -9.65 0.49
CA PHE A 172 11.60 -8.83 -0.46
C PHE A 172 10.66 -7.81 -1.10
N LEU A 173 11.24 -6.78 -1.69
CA LEU A 173 10.57 -5.78 -2.51
C LEU A 173 11.03 -5.95 -3.96
N VAL A 174 10.10 -5.87 -4.90
CA VAL A 174 10.35 -5.93 -6.33
C VAL A 174 10.00 -4.58 -6.93
N SER A 175 10.86 -4.09 -7.80
CA SER A 175 10.63 -2.85 -8.55
C SER A 175 10.71 -3.09 -10.05
N GLY A 176 9.77 -2.47 -10.76
CA GLY A 176 9.82 -2.28 -12.20
C GLY A 176 10.30 -0.87 -12.53
N CYS A 177 11.10 -0.75 -13.58
CA CYS A 177 11.70 0.52 -13.98
C CYS A 177 11.48 0.76 -15.49
N TYR A 178 11.44 2.04 -15.87
CA TYR A 178 11.27 2.44 -17.27
C TYR A 178 12.47 2.04 -18.16
N ASP A 179 13.60 1.69 -17.57
CA ASP A 179 14.76 1.10 -18.25
C ASP A 179 14.56 -0.37 -18.70
N GLY A 180 13.39 -0.97 -18.43
CA GLY A 180 13.08 -2.34 -18.83
C GLY A 180 13.64 -3.42 -17.88
N ILE A 181 14.18 -3.04 -16.72
CA ILE A 181 14.84 -3.95 -15.77
C ILE A 181 14.04 -4.09 -14.47
N VAL A 182 13.84 -5.34 -14.05
CA VAL A 182 13.30 -5.68 -12.72
C VAL A 182 14.43 -5.78 -11.70
N ARG A 183 14.26 -5.17 -10.52
CA ARG A 183 15.23 -5.24 -9.40
C ARG A 183 14.55 -5.69 -8.12
N ILE A 184 15.23 -6.53 -7.34
CA ILE A 184 14.69 -7.15 -6.13
C ILE A 184 15.55 -6.81 -4.92
N TYR A 185 14.96 -6.20 -3.89
CA TYR A 185 15.60 -5.83 -2.64
C TYR A 185 15.25 -6.82 -1.56
N SER A 186 16.23 -7.40 -0.87
CA SER A 186 15.97 -8.28 0.27
C SER A 186 15.58 -7.46 1.49
N GLY A 187 14.81 -8.07 2.39
CA GLY A 187 14.50 -7.50 3.69
C GLY A 187 13.02 -7.56 4.02
N ASN A 188 12.73 -7.31 5.29
CA ASN A 188 11.39 -7.35 5.88
C ASN A 188 10.84 -5.96 6.20
N SER A 189 11.52 -4.88 5.80
CA SER A 189 11.11 -3.51 6.10
C SER A 189 11.85 -2.50 5.23
N PRO A 190 11.25 -1.32 4.95
CA PRO A 190 11.89 -0.13 4.42
C PRO A 190 13.33 0.14 4.85
N SER A 191 13.69 -0.16 6.11
CA SER A 191 15.05 0.03 6.63
C SER A 191 16.12 -0.77 5.88
N ALA A 192 15.75 -1.88 5.23
CA ALA A 192 16.66 -2.72 4.45
C ALA A 192 17.15 -2.09 3.14
N LEU A 193 16.62 -0.94 2.71
CA LEU A 193 17.16 -0.18 1.57
C LEU A 193 18.48 0.55 1.89
N THR A 194 18.95 0.51 3.15
CA THR A 194 20.26 1.05 3.54
C THR A 194 21.39 0.20 2.97
N ASN A 195 22.23 0.82 2.12
CA ASN A 195 23.51 0.35 1.53
C ASN A 195 23.45 -0.12 0.07
N SER A 196 24.36 0.44 -0.74
CA SER A 196 24.58 0.15 -2.17
C SER A 196 25.12 -1.29 -2.40
N PRO A 197 24.80 -2.01 -3.49
CA PRO A 197 23.50 -2.10 -4.15
C PRO A 197 22.63 -3.09 -3.35
N SER A 198 21.58 -2.61 -2.70
CA SER A 198 20.70 -3.42 -1.83
C SER A 198 19.79 -4.40 -2.58
N PHE A 199 19.96 -4.56 -3.91
CA PHE A 199 19.18 -5.52 -4.67
C PHE A 199 19.94 -6.85 -4.82
N ILE A 200 19.28 -7.94 -4.41
CA ILE A 200 19.82 -9.31 -4.43
C ILE A 200 19.80 -9.93 -5.82
N ALA A 201 18.94 -9.43 -6.70
CA ALA A 201 18.83 -9.95 -8.05
C ALA A 201 18.32 -8.88 -9.03
N THR A 202 18.78 -8.99 -10.27
CA THR A 202 18.37 -8.15 -11.39
C THR A 202 18.24 -8.99 -12.64
N THR A 203 17.48 -8.50 -13.61
CA THR A 203 17.44 -9.11 -14.93
C THR A 203 18.56 -8.59 -15.82
N GLU A 204 19.20 -9.46 -16.60
CA GLU A 204 19.94 -9.02 -17.80
C GLU A 204 18.90 -8.74 -18.91
N ALA A 205 18.79 -7.47 -19.32
CA ALA A 205 17.91 -6.94 -20.40
C ALA A 205 16.63 -7.75 -20.70
N THR A 206 15.55 -7.51 -19.94
CA THR A 206 14.34 -8.34 -20.06
C THR A 206 13.27 -7.80 -20.98
N HIS A 207 12.71 -6.63 -20.69
CA HIS A 207 11.73 -6.03 -21.60
C HIS A 207 12.42 -5.05 -22.56
N PRO A 208 12.15 -5.13 -23.89
CA PRO A 208 12.63 -4.13 -24.84
C PRO A 208 11.98 -2.75 -24.63
N LYS A 209 10.90 -2.68 -23.84
CA LYS A 209 10.18 -1.45 -23.53
C LYS A 209 10.00 -1.26 -22.02
N PRO A 210 9.61 -0.04 -21.57
CA PRO A 210 9.40 0.25 -20.16
C PRO A 210 8.44 -0.70 -19.47
N ILE A 211 8.81 -1.14 -18.26
CA ILE A 211 7.95 -1.95 -17.39
C ILE A 211 6.81 -1.07 -16.86
N LYS A 212 5.60 -1.62 -16.80
CA LYS A 212 4.37 -0.96 -16.34
C LYS A 212 3.80 -1.55 -15.05
N ALA A 213 3.99 -2.84 -14.82
CA ALA A 213 3.53 -3.51 -13.61
C ALA A 213 4.47 -4.65 -13.23
N VAL A 214 4.59 -4.92 -11.93
CA VAL A 214 5.30 -6.08 -11.38
C VAL A 214 4.42 -6.77 -10.34
N THR A 215 4.60 -8.06 -10.16
CA THR A 215 3.88 -8.80 -9.11
C THR A 215 4.64 -10.02 -8.61
N ILE A 216 4.32 -10.44 -7.39
CA ILE A 216 4.88 -11.62 -6.73
C ILE A 216 3.80 -12.70 -6.71
N LEU A 217 4.04 -13.81 -7.38
CA LEU A 217 3.10 -14.94 -7.46
C LEU A 217 3.27 -15.91 -6.30
N LYS A 218 4.52 -16.10 -5.85
CA LYS A 218 4.86 -17.02 -4.76
C LYS A 218 6.15 -16.55 -4.10
N THR A 219 6.17 -16.60 -2.78
CA THR A 219 7.35 -16.25 -1.95
C THR A 219 8.07 -17.47 -1.36
N SER A 220 7.38 -18.60 -1.21
CA SER A 220 7.94 -19.82 -0.63
C SER A 220 8.56 -20.73 -1.71
N ALA A 221 9.54 -21.55 -1.31
CA ALA A 221 10.20 -22.55 -2.14
C ALA A 221 9.69 -23.99 -1.87
N ASP A 222 8.51 -24.15 -1.26
CA ASP A 222 8.13 -25.43 -0.64
C ASP A 222 7.30 -26.34 -1.56
N SER A 223 7.04 -25.91 -2.80
CA SER A 223 6.32 -26.74 -3.76
C SER A 223 7.27 -27.66 -4.52
N LYS A 224 6.92 -28.94 -4.64
CA LYS A 224 7.58 -29.88 -5.57
C LYS A 224 7.63 -29.35 -7.01
N SER A 225 6.62 -28.56 -7.43
CA SER A 225 6.56 -28.01 -8.78
C SER A 225 7.45 -26.77 -8.98
N PHE A 226 7.57 -25.92 -7.97
CA PHE A 226 8.32 -24.67 -8.02
C PHE A 226 9.11 -24.48 -6.71
N PRO A 227 10.37 -24.92 -6.66
CA PRO A 227 11.21 -24.83 -5.48
C PRO A 227 11.92 -23.47 -5.37
N TYR A 228 11.25 -22.40 -5.81
CA TYR A 228 11.76 -21.03 -5.84
C TYR A 228 10.60 -20.02 -5.86
N PRO A 229 10.81 -18.77 -5.37
CA PRO A 229 9.86 -17.69 -5.55
C PRO A 229 9.62 -17.38 -7.04
N LEU A 230 8.38 -17.02 -7.36
CA LEU A 230 7.92 -16.71 -8.71
C LEU A 230 7.45 -15.27 -8.81
N LEU A 231 7.89 -14.59 -9.87
CA LEU A 231 7.68 -13.17 -10.10
C LEU A 231 7.23 -12.94 -11.53
N ALA A 232 6.43 -11.91 -11.77
CA ALA A 232 6.09 -11.50 -13.12
C ALA A 232 6.25 -9.98 -13.31
N SER A 233 6.65 -9.57 -14.51
CA SER A 233 6.62 -8.18 -14.95
C SER A 233 5.87 -8.03 -16.26
N ALA A 234 5.24 -6.89 -16.45
CA ALA A 234 4.47 -6.50 -17.60
C ALA A 234 5.00 -5.19 -18.17
N SER A 235 4.94 -5.01 -19.48
CA SER A 235 5.56 -3.87 -20.16
C SER A 235 4.60 -3.13 -21.09
N ILE A 236 5.11 -2.03 -21.66
CA ILE A 236 4.50 -1.35 -22.80
C ILE A 236 4.53 -2.24 -24.05
N ASP A 237 5.54 -3.10 -24.18
CA ASP A 237 5.41 -4.23 -25.09
C ASP A 237 4.29 -5.15 -24.57
N PRO A 238 3.48 -5.75 -25.46
CA PRO A 238 2.32 -6.54 -25.06
C PRO A 238 2.73 -7.93 -24.50
N THR A 239 3.83 -8.01 -23.75
CA THR A 239 4.34 -9.23 -23.15
C THR A 239 4.39 -9.13 -21.63
N ILE A 240 4.32 -10.31 -21.01
CA ILE A 240 4.56 -10.51 -19.60
C ILE A 240 5.72 -11.50 -19.48
N HIS A 241 6.68 -11.22 -18.61
CA HIS A 241 7.79 -12.11 -18.34
C HIS A 241 7.64 -12.75 -16.96
N LEU A 242 7.85 -14.07 -16.90
CA LEU A 242 7.81 -14.86 -15.68
C LEU A 242 9.23 -15.25 -15.26
N TYR A 243 9.59 -14.99 -14.00
CA TYR A 243 10.93 -15.24 -13.47
C TYR A 243 10.93 -16.20 -12.29
N ALA A 244 12.02 -16.96 -12.18
CA ALA A 244 12.43 -17.63 -10.95
C ALA A 244 13.46 -16.77 -10.21
N LEU A 245 13.24 -16.55 -8.91
CA LEU A 245 14.26 -16.01 -8.03
C LEU A 245 15.13 -17.17 -7.50
N PRO A 246 16.45 -17.22 -7.80
CA PRO A 246 17.30 -18.28 -7.27
C PRO A 246 17.39 -18.23 -5.74
N GLY A 247 17.23 -19.37 -5.08
CA GLY A 247 17.42 -19.49 -3.63
C GLY A 247 18.88 -19.23 -3.21
N PRO A 248 19.14 -18.95 -1.92
CA PRO A 248 20.47 -18.60 -1.42
C PRO A 248 21.57 -19.62 -1.78
N ASP A 249 21.22 -20.91 -1.83
CA ASP A 249 22.19 -22.02 -1.95
C ASP A 249 22.31 -22.66 -3.35
N LYS A 250 21.59 -22.17 -4.38
CA LYS A 250 21.71 -22.74 -5.74
C LYS A 250 22.73 -21.96 -6.58
N PRO A 251 23.82 -22.61 -7.05
CA PRO A 251 24.72 -21.99 -8.02
C PRO A 251 24.00 -21.78 -9.35
N GLU A 252 24.46 -20.77 -10.08
CA GLU A 252 23.99 -20.33 -11.38
C GLU A 252 23.69 -21.53 -12.31
N ILE A 253 22.46 -21.58 -12.83
CA ILE A 253 22.11 -22.50 -13.91
C ILE A 253 22.73 -21.91 -15.19
N GLY A 254 23.98 -22.27 -15.45
CA GLY A 254 24.73 -21.84 -16.64
C GLY A 254 26.08 -21.23 -16.26
N GLU A 255 27.13 -22.00 -16.51
CA GLU A 255 28.56 -21.70 -16.44
C GLU A 255 28.99 -20.21 -16.38
N SER A 256 29.68 -19.83 -15.29
CA SER A 256 31.06 -19.33 -15.41
C SER A 256 31.86 -19.58 -14.12
N LYS A 257 32.97 -20.33 -14.26
CA LYS A 257 33.98 -20.43 -13.22
C LYS A 257 34.75 -19.13 -13.15
N GLY A 258 34.79 -18.53 -11.97
CA GLY A 258 35.84 -17.60 -11.56
C GLY A 258 35.31 -16.21 -11.22
N ILE A 259 35.21 -15.94 -9.92
CA ILE A 259 36.02 -14.95 -9.20
C ILE A 259 35.61 -15.05 -7.73
N SER A 260 36.52 -15.54 -6.90
CA SER A 260 36.49 -15.31 -5.46
C SER A 260 36.65 -13.81 -5.22
N GLY A 261 35.58 -13.13 -4.81
CA GLY A 261 35.60 -11.71 -4.47
C GLY A 261 34.47 -11.39 -3.51
N SER A 262 34.83 -10.87 -2.33
CA SER A 262 33.95 -10.45 -1.25
C SER A 262 33.17 -9.15 -1.56
N GLY A 263 32.51 -9.09 -2.73
CA GLY A 263 31.58 -8.03 -3.10
C GLY A 263 30.42 -8.68 -3.86
N SER A 264 29.23 -8.76 -3.23
CA SER A 264 28.11 -9.52 -3.79
C SER A 264 27.51 -8.78 -4.99
N SER A 265 27.91 -9.17 -6.19
CA SER A 265 27.19 -8.78 -7.40
C SER A 265 25.75 -9.33 -7.34
N PRO A 266 24.75 -8.56 -7.82
CA PRO A 266 23.37 -9.01 -7.85
C PRO A 266 23.23 -10.27 -8.74
N ARG A 267 22.43 -11.23 -8.29
CA ARG A 267 22.22 -12.50 -9.02
C ARG A 267 21.34 -12.28 -10.25
N PRO A 268 21.58 -12.98 -11.38
CA PRO A 268 20.69 -12.90 -12.52
C PRO A 268 19.34 -13.57 -12.23
N LEU A 269 18.24 -12.89 -12.57
CA LEU A 269 16.90 -13.49 -12.57
C LEU A 269 16.72 -14.40 -13.77
N SER A 270 16.33 -15.66 -13.54
CA SER A 270 16.10 -16.61 -14.62
C SER A 270 14.72 -16.39 -15.25
N LEU A 271 14.69 -15.99 -16.51
CA LEU A 271 13.46 -15.93 -17.30
C LEU A 271 12.96 -17.36 -17.58
N LEU A 272 11.78 -17.69 -17.07
CA LEU A 272 11.15 -19.00 -17.26
C LEU A 272 10.29 -19.05 -18.51
N ALA A 273 9.43 -18.04 -18.68
CA ALA A 273 8.49 -18.00 -19.79
C ALA A 273 8.11 -16.57 -20.19
N ARG A 274 7.76 -16.41 -21.46
CA ARG A 274 7.06 -15.25 -22.00
C ARG A 274 5.58 -15.56 -22.14
N LEU A 275 4.76 -14.68 -21.58
CA LEU A 275 3.32 -14.78 -21.57
C LEU A 275 2.80 -13.80 -22.62
N GLU A 276 2.27 -14.36 -23.70
CA GLU A 276 1.81 -13.63 -24.88
C GLU A 276 0.29 -13.77 -25.01
N GLY A 277 -0.39 -12.73 -25.44
CA GLY A 277 -1.85 -12.76 -25.64
C GLY A 277 -2.49 -11.38 -25.63
N HIS A 278 -1.90 -10.41 -24.93
CA HIS A 278 -2.28 -9.02 -25.07
C HIS A 278 -1.89 -8.49 -26.46
N THR A 279 -2.67 -7.54 -26.97
CA THR A 279 -2.41 -6.83 -28.25
C THR A 279 -1.90 -5.41 -28.03
N THR A 280 -1.94 -4.95 -26.78
CA THR A 280 -1.58 -3.60 -26.35
C THR A 280 -0.74 -3.67 -25.07
N SER A 281 -0.21 -2.53 -24.62
CA SER A 281 0.52 -2.42 -23.35
C SER A 281 -0.22 -3.11 -22.21
N VAL A 282 0.51 -3.91 -21.43
CA VAL A 282 -0.01 -4.54 -20.22
C VAL A 282 0.19 -3.58 -19.06
N THR A 283 -0.90 -3.05 -18.52
CA THR A 283 -0.90 -1.92 -17.58
C THR A 283 -1.00 -2.34 -16.13
N SER A 284 -1.52 -3.53 -15.84
CA SER A 284 -1.70 -4.02 -14.46
C SER A 284 -1.56 -5.54 -14.35
N LEU A 285 -1.06 -6.00 -13.21
CA LEU A 285 -0.93 -7.39 -12.82
C LEU A 285 -1.45 -7.57 -11.39
N SER A 286 -2.19 -8.65 -11.13
CA SER A 286 -2.53 -9.06 -9.76
C SER A 286 -2.39 -10.57 -9.60
N PRO A 287 -1.74 -11.06 -8.54
CA PRO A 287 -1.72 -12.48 -8.23
C PRO A 287 -3.06 -12.87 -7.60
N LEU A 288 -3.41 -14.16 -7.68
CA LEU A 288 -4.45 -14.71 -6.83
C LEU A 288 -3.92 -14.78 -5.38
N ARG A 289 -4.55 -14.06 -4.46
CA ARG A 289 -4.09 -14.00 -3.05
C ARG A 289 -4.45 -15.23 -2.23
N SER A 290 -5.55 -15.91 -2.56
CA SER A 290 -5.93 -17.16 -1.91
C SER A 290 -4.89 -18.26 -2.17
N ALA A 291 -4.54 -19.01 -1.13
CA ALA A 291 -3.62 -20.14 -1.25
C ALA A 291 -4.18 -21.18 -2.24
N MET A 292 -3.46 -21.39 -3.33
CA MET A 292 -3.70 -22.45 -4.30
C MET A 292 -2.40 -23.19 -4.57
N GLN A 293 -2.50 -24.48 -4.86
CA GLN A 293 -1.33 -25.29 -5.20
C GLN A 293 -0.66 -24.80 -6.50
N THR A 294 -1.45 -24.33 -7.46
CA THR A 294 -0.96 -23.76 -8.73
C THR A 294 -0.97 -22.23 -8.66
N PRO A 295 0.16 -21.54 -8.90
CA PRO A 295 0.20 -20.08 -9.00
C PRO A 295 -0.69 -19.59 -10.15
N ARG A 296 -1.47 -18.54 -9.88
CA ARG A 296 -2.34 -17.88 -10.87
C ARG A 296 -2.23 -16.37 -10.76
N MET A 297 -2.46 -15.69 -11.87
CA MET A 297 -2.55 -14.23 -11.90
C MET A 297 -3.49 -13.74 -12.99
N VAL A 298 -3.92 -12.50 -12.84
CA VAL A 298 -4.70 -11.78 -13.83
C VAL A 298 -3.89 -10.60 -14.34
N SER A 299 -4.00 -10.31 -15.63
CA SER A 299 -3.38 -9.14 -16.25
C SER A 299 -4.39 -8.31 -17.03
N GLY A 300 -4.19 -7.00 -17.02
CA GLY A 300 -5.05 -6.01 -17.65
C GLY A 300 -4.26 -5.22 -18.69
N GLY A 301 -4.86 -5.04 -19.87
CA GLY A 301 -4.26 -4.32 -20.99
C GLY A 301 -4.88 -2.95 -21.21
N PHE A 302 -4.13 -2.07 -21.86
CA PHE A 302 -4.58 -0.73 -22.27
C PHE A 302 -5.75 -0.78 -23.26
N GLY A 303 -5.85 -1.84 -24.07
CA GLY A 303 -6.96 -2.09 -24.99
C GLY A 303 -8.25 -2.62 -24.33
N GLY A 304 -8.26 -2.81 -23.00
CA GLY A 304 -9.42 -3.37 -22.29
C GLY A 304 -9.40 -4.90 -22.14
N GLN A 305 -8.37 -5.58 -22.65
CA GLN A 305 -8.22 -7.03 -22.48
C GLN A 305 -7.91 -7.36 -21.02
N VAL A 306 -8.57 -8.40 -20.49
CA VAL A 306 -8.24 -8.98 -19.18
C VAL A 306 -8.00 -10.48 -19.37
N HIS A 307 -6.81 -10.95 -19.03
CA HIS A 307 -6.41 -12.35 -19.21
C HIS A 307 -6.10 -13.03 -17.88
N LEU A 308 -6.52 -14.29 -17.77
CA LEU A 308 -6.24 -15.18 -16.65
C LEU A 308 -5.08 -16.10 -17.01
N TRP A 309 -4.12 -16.23 -16.11
CA TRP A 309 -2.92 -17.03 -16.31
C TRP A 309 -2.82 -18.10 -15.23
N LYS A 310 -2.55 -19.33 -15.66
CA LYS A 310 -2.25 -20.47 -14.78
C LYS A 310 -0.83 -20.92 -15.04
N VAL A 311 0.03 -20.83 -14.03
CA VAL A 311 1.45 -21.17 -14.16
C VAL A 311 1.64 -22.63 -13.77
N THR A 312 1.98 -23.49 -14.75
CA THR A 312 2.33 -24.89 -14.54
C THR A 312 3.67 -25.21 -15.17
N LYS A 313 4.36 -26.25 -14.67
CA LYS A 313 5.65 -26.66 -15.21
C LYS A 313 5.51 -27.16 -16.65
N GLU A 314 4.47 -27.93 -16.90
CA GLU A 314 4.17 -28.46 -18.24
C GLU A 314 3.93 -27.34 -19.25
N GLY A 315 3.22 -26.28 -18.85
CA GLY A 315 2.95 -25.13 -19.72
C GLY A 315 4.19 -24.31 -20.05
N ILE A 316 5.18 -24.27 -19.15
CA ILE A 316 6.48 -23.62 -19.41
C ILE A 316 7.33 -24.47 -20.36
N GLU A 317 7.29 -25.79 -20.23
CA GLU A 317 8.12 -26.73 -20.99
C GLU A 317 7.53 -27.11 -22.37
N SER A 318 6.21 -27.09 -22.54
CA SER A 318 5.52 -27.64 -23.72
C SER A 318 5.82 -26.91 -25.04
N GLU A 319 6.15 -25.62 -25.02
CA GLU A 319 6.45 -24.84 -26.24
C GLU A 319 7.93 -24.50 -26.42
N GLY A 320 8.80 -24.81 -25.45
CA GLY A 320 10.26 -24.63 -25.56
C GLY A 320 10.97 -25.71 -26.39
N GLY A 321 10.22 -26.73 -26.83
CA GLY A 321 10.71 -27.90 -27.56
C GLY A 321 10.69 -27.76 -29.09
N GLY A 322 11.16 -26.64 -29.64
CA GLY A 322 11.51 -26.61 -31.06
C GLY A 322 12.59 -27.66 -31.33
N LYS A 323 12.29 -28.69 -32.14
CA LYS A 323 13.27 -29.69 -32.61
C LYS A 323 14.60 -28.99 -32.92
N ARG A 324 15.71 -29.50 -32.36
CA ARG A 324 17.08 -29.17 -32.77
C ARG A 324 17.18 -29.34 -34.29
N ARG A 325 16.89 -28.29 -35.06
CA ARG A 325 17.25 -28.23 -36.47
C ARG A 325 18.73 -27.91 -36.48
N LYS A 326 19.52 -28.92 -36.86
CA LYS A 326 20.93 -28.78 -37.23
C LYS A 326 20.95 -27.77 -38.37
N VAL A 327 21.31 -26.52 -38.07
CA VAL A 327 21.61 -25.51 -39.09
C VAL A 327 23.03 -25.81 -39.51
N GLU A 328 23.20 -26.30 -40.74
CA GLU A 328 24.50 -26.34 -41.40
C GLU A 328 24.99 -24.90 -41.59
N GLU A 329 26.26 -24.68 -41.23
CA GLU A 329 26.93 -23.39 -41.33
C GLU A 329 26.91 -22.88 -42.77
N ALA A 330 26.29 -21.73 -42.97
CA ALA A 330 26.55 -20.88 -44.12
C ALA A 330 27.33 -19.67 -43.62
N GLU A 331 28.60 -19.59 -44.04
CA GLU A 331 29.46 -18.42 -43.83
C GLU A 331 28.87 -17.18 -44.52
N ASN A 332 28.92 -16.07 -43.79
CA ASN A 332 28.86 -14.65 -44.19
C ASN A 332 27.60 -13.88 -43.76
N GLY A 333 27.84 -12.81 -42.99
CA GLY A 333 26.93 -11.66 -42.88
C GLY A 333 26.50 -11.32 -41.46
N GLU A 334 27.09 -10.25 -40.94
CA GLU A 334 26.80 -9.45 -39.74
C GLU A 334 25.36 -9.54 -39.17
N GLY A 335 25.26 -9.75 -37.85
CA GLY A 335 24.01 -9.64 -37.10
C GLY A 335 24.24 -9.68 -35.59
N GLU A 336 23.97 -8.55 -34.90
CA GLU A 336 23.76 -8.52 -33.46
C GLU A 336 22.49 -9.32 -33.11
N GLU A 337 22.66 -10.59 -32.78
CA GLU A 337 21.61 -11.38 -32.12
C GLU A 337 22.27 -12.39 -31.18
N LYS A 338 22.83 -11.88 -30.06
CA LYS A 338 23.33 -12.73 -28.97
C LYS A 338 22.43 -12.62 -27.75
N ALA A 339 21.90 -13.79 -27.37
CA ALA A 339 21.33 -14.18 -26.08
C ALA A 339 19.81 -14.01 -25.84
N THR A 340 18.97 -14.75 -26.59
CA THR A 340 17.68 -15.25 -26.05
C THR A 340 17.42 -16.69 -26.50
N ARG A 341 18.22 -17.66 -26.04
CA ARG A 341 17.95 -19.09 -26.23
C ARG A 341 17.40 -19.67 -24.92
N GLY A 342 16.10 -20.01 -24.88
CA GLY A 342 15.57 -21.01 -23.92
C GLY A 342 14.35 -20.66 -23.06
N ALA A 343 13.73 -19.48 -23.16
CA ALA A 343 12.52 -19.18 -22.38
C ALA A 343 11.28 -19.84 -23.00
N GLY A 344 10.43 -20.47 -22.16
CA GLY A 344 9.16 -21.06 -22.60
C GLY A 344 8.16 -20.00 -23.06
N LYS A 345 7.07 -20.44 -23.68
CA LYS A 345 5.92 -19.60 -24.01
C LYS A 345 4.69 -20.13 -23.29
N LEU A 346 3.89 -19.23 -22.73
CA LEU A 346 2.65 -19.59 -22.03
C LEU A 346 1.50 -18.71 -22.54
N ASP A 347 0.43 -19.36 -22.97
CA ASP A 347 -0.80 -18.70 -23.43
C ASP A 347 -1.77 -18.44 -22.27
N PRO A 348 -2.69 -17.48 -22.41
CA PRO A 348 -3.71 -17.21 -21.41
C PRO A 348 -4.62 -18.44 -21.21
N SER A 349 -4.91 -18.77 -19.96
CA SER A 349 -5.85 -19.84 -19.60
C SER A 349 -7.32 -19.46 -19.79
N GLY A 350 -7.60 -18.17 -19.96
CA GLY A 350 -8.93 -17.62 -20.19
C GLY A 350 -8.91 -16.09 -20.29
N GLY A 351 -10.02 -15.50 -20.71
CA GLY A 351 -10.21 -14.05 -20.79
C GLY A 351 -11.48 -13.61 -20.07
N LEU A 352 -11.48 -12.38 -19.57
CA LEU A 352 -12.65 -11.73 -18.96
C LEU A 352 -13.05 -10.54 -19.84
N GLU A 353 -14.24 -10.61 -20.42
CA GLU A 353 -14.72 -9.61 -21.38
C GLU A 353 -15.65 -8.59 -20.75
N GLY A 354 -15.71 -7.38 -21.35
CA GLY A 354 -16.67 -6.33 -20.96
C GLY A 354 -16.05 -5.01 -20.51
N CYS A 355 -14.73 -4.94 -20.37
CA CYS A 355 -13.99 -3.68 -20.24
C CYS A 355 -13.97 -2.94 -21.58
N LYS A 356 -14.34 -1.66 -21.58
CA LYS A 356 -14.48 -0.82 -22.80
C LYS A 356 -13.39 0.25 -22.90
N GLY A 357 -12.34 0.13 -22.11
CA GLY A 357 -11.20 1.05 -22.09
C GLY A 357 -10.06 0.46 -21.28
N ALA A 358 -8.96 1.21 -21.15
CA ALA A 358 -7.75 0.76 -20.48
C ALA A 358 -8.02 0.25 -19.05
N VAL A 359 -7.55 -0.97 -18.75
CA VAL A 359 -7.65 -1.59 -17.43
C VAL A 359 -6.43 -1.19 -16.61
N MET A 360 -6.62 -0.29 -15.66
CA MET A 360 -5.53 0.36 -14.94
C MET A 360 -5.26 -0.28 -13.58
N GLY A 361 -6.29 -0.85 -12.94
CA GLY A 361 -6.17 -1.53 -11.65
C GLY A 361 -6.85 -2.88 -11.66
N LEU A 362 -6.25 -3.85 -10.97
CA LEU A 362 -6.75 -5.21 -10.82
C LEU A 362 -6.52 -5.71 -9.40
N ALA A 363 -7.46 -6.52 -8.89
CA ALA A 363 -7.25 -7.33 -7.70
C ALA A 363 -7.92 -8.68 -7.85
N TRP A 364 -7.20 -9.75 -7.51
CA TRP A 364 -7.73 -11.11 -7.47
C TRP A 364 -7.66 -11.68 -6.04
N PRO A 365 -8.55 -11.23 -5.14
CA PRO A 365 -8.49 -11.61 -3.73
C PRO A 365 -8.80 -13.09 -3.49
N VAL A 366 -9.80 -13.63 -4.19
CA VAL A 366 -10.28 -15.00 -4.04
C VAL A 366 -10.50 -15.66 -5.39
N ALA A 367 -10.44 -16.99 -5.45
CA ALA A 367 -10.40 -17.74 -6.72
C ALA A 367 -11.56 -17.40 -7.66
N GLY A 368 -12.76 -17.17 -7.12
CA GLY A 368 -13.97 -16.89 -7.90
C GLY A 368 -14.18 -15.44 -8.32
N ALA A 369 -13.47 -14.46 -7.76
CA ALA A 369 -13.77 -13.04 -7.98
C ALA A 369 -12.53 -12.22 -8.35
N VAL A 370 -12.56 -11.63 -9.55
CA VAL A 370 -11.58 -10.64 -10.02
C VAL A 370 -12.22 -9.27 -10.07
N TYR A 371 -11.56 -8.27 -9.51
CA TYR A 371 -11.98 -6.88 -9.58
C TYR A 371 -11.09 -6.10 -10.55
N SER A 372 -11.70 -5.18 -11.30
CA SER A 372 -10.97 -4.29 -12.21
C SER A 372 -11.47 -2.85 -12.12
N CYS A 373 -10.60 -1.90 -12.42
CA CYS A 373 -10.98 -0.51 -12.69
C CYS A 373 -10.21 0.04 -13.89
N GLY A 374 -10.76 1.07 -14.54
CA GLY A 374 -10.15 1.60 -15.75
C GLY A 374 -10.72 2.92 -16.26
N PHE A 375 -10.32 3.26 -17.48
CA PHE A 375 -10.64 4.52 -18.13
C PHE A 375 -12.09 4.62 -18.62
N ASP A 376 -12.79 3.49 -18.66
CA ASP A 376 -14.23 3.46 -18.92
C ASP A 376 -15.09 3.86 -17.71
N LYS A 377 -14.46 4.29 -16.61
CA LYS A 377 -15.09 4.82 -15.40
C LYS A 377 -15.99 3.81 -14.71
N ASN A 378 -15.64 2.53 -14.74
CA ASN A 378 -16.34 1.51 -13.97
C ASN A 378 -15.35 0.75 -13.08
N VAL A 379 -15.83 0.33 -11.91
CA VAL A 379 -15.25 -0.79 -11.18
C VAL A 379 -16.10 -2.02 -11.50
N ARG A 380 -15.47 -3.14 -11.85
CA ARG A 380 -16.15 -4.39 -12.18
C ARG A 380 -15.77 -5.50 -11.23
N MET A 381 -16.68 -6.45 -11.05
CA MET A 381 -16.37 -7.77 -10.50
C MET A 381 -16.71 -8.81 -11.56
N PHE A 382 -15.74 -9.65 -11.88
CA PHE A 382 -15.91 -10.81 -12.75
C PHE A 382 -15.97 -12.07 -11.90
N ASP A 383 -16.94 -12.91 -12.22
CA ASP A 383 -16.94 -14.29 -11.78
C ASP A 383 -15.99 -15.09 -12.68
N VAL A 384 -14.96 -15.68 -12.08
CA VAL A 384 -13.88 -16.35 -12.82
C VAL A 384 -14.33 -17.67 -13.44
N GLU A 385 -15.29 -18.36 -12.84
CA GLU A 385 -15.76 -19.66 -13.32
C GLU A 385 -16.65 -19.51 -14.54
N THR A 386 -17.54 -18.52 -14.52
CA THR A 386 -18.46 -18.23 -15.62
C THR A 386 -17.86 -17.29 -16.67
N GLY A 387 -16.81 -16.54 -16.32
CA GLY A 387 -16.24 -15.47 -17.15
C GLY A 387 -17.14 -14.23 -17.25
N VAL A 388 -18.26 -14.19 -16.53
CA VAL A 388 -19.26 -13.13 -16.63
C VAL A 388 -18.90 -11.96 -15.73
N ASN A 389 -19.17 -10.76 -16.24
CA ASN A 389 -19.13 -9.53 -15.44
C ASN A 389 -20.37 -9.45 -14.53
N SER A 390 -20.22 -9.89 -13.28
CA SER A 390 -21.29 -10.03 -12.31
C SER A 390 -21.66 -8.73 -11.59
N LEU A 391 -20.79 -7.71 -11.61
CA LEU A 391 -21.06 -6.42 -10.97
C LEU A 391 -20.41 -5.27 -11.75
N ILE A 392 -21.16 -4.20 -11.97
CA ILE A 392 -20.66 -2.93 -12.53
C ILE A 392 -20.98 -1.80 -11.57
N LEU A 393 -19.95 -1.08 -11.14
CA LEU A 393 -20.02 0.07 -10.24
C LEU A 393 -19.56 1.33 -10.99
N PRO A 394 -20.49 2.16 -11.49
CA PRO A 394 -20.15 3.38 -12.21
C PRO A 394 -19.43 4.39 -11.32
N CYS A 395 -18.34 4.95 -11.84
CA CYS A 395 -17.51 5.95 -11.19
C CYS A 395 -17.70 7.32 -11.85
N LYS A 396 -17.49 8.39 -11.08
CA LYS A 396 -17.50 9.77 -11.61
C LYS A 396 -16.29 10.06 -12.50
N ALA A 397 -15.18 9.35 -12.28
CA ALA A 397 -13.90 9.56 -12.95
C ALA A 397 -13.20 8.23 -13.24
N ALA A 398 -12.26 8.27 -14.19
CA ALA A 398 -11.48 7.09 -14.59
C ALA A 398 -10.67 6.55 -13.40
N GLY A 399 -10.71 5.22 -13.23
CA GLY A 399 -9.90 4.52 -12.24
C GLY A 399 -8.47 4.33 -12.75
N THR A 400 -7.50 4.51 -11.86
CA THR A 400 -6.06 4.48 -12.16
C THR A 400 -5.31 3.38 -11.41
N CYS A 401 -5.84 2.94 -10.27
CA CYS A 401 -5.30 1.84 -9.47
C CYS A 401 -6.42 1.23 -8.62
N LEU A 402 -6.22 -0.01 -8.18
CA LEU A 402 -7.18 -0.75 -7.38
C LEU A 402 -6.44 -1.71 -6.45
N ASP A 403 -6.89 -1.79 -5.19
CA ASP A 403 -6.47 -2.83 -4.27
C ASP A 403 -7.65 -3.34 -3.42
N PHE A 404 -7.55 -4.58 -2.95
CA PHE A 404 -8.56 -5.24 -2.12
C PHE A 404 -8.01 -5.51 -0.73
N GLY A 405 -8.67 -4.96 0.29
CA GLY A 405 -8.33 -5.20 1.70
C GLY A 405 -9.02 -6.47 2.17
N MET A 406 -8.25 -7.54 2.41
CA MET A 406 -8.80 -8.85 2.82
C MET A 406 -9.58 -8.76 4.13
N ASP A 407 -9.01 -8.10 5.13
CA ASP A 407 -9.66 -7.98 6.45
C ASP A 407 -10.75 -6.90 6.47
N ALA A 408 -10.56 -5.82 5.69
CA ALA A 408 -11.58 -4.78 5.53
C ALA A 408 -12.82 -5.30 4.77
N ASN A 409 -12.60 -6.27 3.88
CA ASN A 409 -13.51 -6.70 2.83
C ASN A 409 -14.02 -5.51 1.98
N LEU A 410 -13.11 -4.60 1.64
CA LEU A 410 -13.38 -3.39 0.88
C LEU A 410 -12.43 -3.27 -0.31
N ILE A 411 -12.96 -2.74 -1.41
CA ILE A 411 -12.17 -2.34 -2.57
C ILE A 411 -11.78 -0.88 -2.38
N ALA A 412 -10.51 -0.55 -2.58
CA ALA A 412 -10.06 0.83 -2.69
C ALA A 412 -9.65 1.12 -4.14
N THR A 413 -10.14 2.23 -4.70
CA THR A 413 -9.78 2.66 -6.06
C THR A 413 -9.28 4.09 -6.07
N GLY A 414 -8.14 4.32 -6.71
CA GLY A 414 -7.64 5.65 -7.04
C GLY A 414 -8.24 6.16 -8.35
N HIS A 415 -8.42 7.47 -8.45
CA HIS A 415 -9.05 8.09 -9.61
C HIS A 415 -8.29 9.32 -10.12
N THR A 416 -8.58 9.65 -11.39
CA THR A 416 -8.13 10.87 -12.07
C THR A 416 -8.72 12.16 -11.48
N ASP A 417 -9.83 12.09 -10.73
CA ASP A 417 -10.43 13.24 -10.02
C ASP A 417 -9.79 13.50 -8.65
N LYS A 418 -8.61 12.94 -8.40
CA LYS A 418 -7.81 13.12 -7.17
C LYS A 418 -8.43 12.47 -5.93
N SER A 419 -9.49 11.68 -6.10
CA SER A 419 -10.16 11.00 -5.01
C SER A 419 -9.81 9.53 -4.95
N ILE A 420 -9.94 8.96 -3.76
CA ILE A 420 -9.97 7.52 -3.53
C ILE A 420 -11.39 7.16 -3.15
N CYS A 421 -11.94 6.10 -3.74
CA CYS A 421 -13.26 5.58 -3.38
C CYS A 421 -13.10 4.22 -2.72
N LEU A 422 -13.80 4.03 -1.60
CA LEU A 422 -13.95 2.73 -0.95
C LEU A 422 -15.32 2.15 -1.30
N TRP A 423 -15.34 0.88 -1.67
CA TRP A 423 -16.54 0.16 -2.12
C TRP A 423 -16.71 -1.10 -1.30
N ASP A 424 -17.95 -1.40 -0.91
CA ASP A 424 -18.31 -2.69 -0.34
C ASP A 424 -18.94 -3.55 -1.44
N PRO A 425 -18.26 -4.60 -1.93
CA PRO A 425 -18.77 -5.43 -3.02
C PRO A 425 -20.06 -6.18 -2.67
N ARG A 426 -20.42 -6.28 -1.38
CA ARG A 426 -21.62 -6.99 -0.90
C ARG A 426 -22.89 -6.15 -0.98
N GLN A 427 -22.77 -4.83 -1.18
CA GLN A 427 -23.92 -3.91 -1.17
C GLN A 427 -24.49 -3.65 -2.57
N SER A 428 -24.41 -4.63 -3.48
CA SER A 428 -24.92 -4.51 -4.85
C SER A 428 -26.46 -4.42 -4.87
N GLY A 429 -26.98 -3.20 -4.97
CA GLY A 429 -28.43 -2.98 -5.11
C GLY A 429 -28.94 -1.59 -4.71
N GLN A 430 -28.19 -0.84 -3.90
CA GLN A 430 -28.58 0.52 -3.50
C GLN A 430 -27.91 1.58 -4.39
N LYS A 431 -28.68 2.61 -4.78
CA LYS A 431 -28.22 3.77 -5.57
C LYS A 431 -27.27 4.68 -4.75
N ASN A 432 -26.06 4.20 -4.44
CA ASN A 432 -24.79 4.94 -4.26
C ASN A 432 -23.77 3.99 -3.62
N VAL A 433 -22.95 3.36 -4.46
CA VAL A 433 -22.11 2.20 -4.07
C VAL A 433 -20.77 2.58 -3.43
N VAL A 434 -20.49 3.89 -3.31
CA VAL A 434 -19.28 4.39 -2.65
C VAL A 434 -19.55 4.52 -1.16
N LYS A 435 -18.94 3.64 -0.37
CA LYS A 435 -19.01 3.66 1.11
C LYS A 435 -18.35 4.91 1.68
N LEU A 436 -17.18 5.26 1.14
CA LEU A 436 -16.41 6.41 1.59
C LEU A 436 -15.59 7.00 0.45
N ARG A 437 -15.47 8.32 0.41
CA ARG A 437 -14.63 9.02 -0.56
C ARG A 437 -13.59 9.88 0.15
N LEU A 438 -12.33 9.58 -0.11
CA LEU A 438 -11.18 10.25 0.48
C LEU A 438 -10.68 11.32 -0.49
N ARG A 439 -10.68 12.59 -0.05
CA ARG A 439 -10.26 13.73 -0.87
C ARG A 439 -9.20 14.55 -0.14
N SER A 440 -7.96 14.44 -0.60
CA SER A 440 -6.84 15.24 -0.10
C SER A 440 -5.71 15.40 -1.11
N HIS A 441 -5.59 14.50 -2.08
CA HIS A 441 -4.61 14.63 -3.16
C HIS A 441 -4.92 15.81 -4.07
N LYS A 442 -3.86 16.39 -4.65
CA LYS A 442 -3.91 17.55 -5.53
C LYS A 442 -3.82 17.18 -7.01
N SER A 443 -3.49 15.92 -7.32
CA SER A 443 -3.41 15.37 -8.67
C SER A 443 -3.94 13.93 -8.71
N TRP A 444 -3.79 13.25 -9.85
CA TRP A 444 -4.25 11.87 -10.03
C TRP A 444 -3.68 10.95 -8.95
N VAL A 445 -4.53 10.12 -8.37
CA VAL A 445 -4.06 9.03 -7.50
C VAL A 445 -3.48 7.95 -8.40
N THR A 446 -2.29 7.43 -8.09
CA THR A 446 -1.57 6.49 -8.95
C THR A 446 -1.34 5.14 -8.30
N GLY A 447 -1.17 5.11 -6.99
CA GLY A 447 -1.09 3.89 -6.20
C GLY A 447 -2.08 3.92 -5.05
N VAL A 448 -2.64 2.75 -4.73
CA VAL A 448 -3.41 2.52 -3.52
C VAL A 448 -3.07 1.12 -3.01
N ALA A 449 -2.79 0.98 -1.72
CA ALA A 449 -2.57 -0.33 -1.13
C ALA A 449 -3.09 -0.40 0.31
N TRP A 450 -3.81 -1.47 0.62
CA TRP A 450 -4.24 -1.79 1.97
C TRP A 450 -3.07 -2.31 2.81
N SER A 451 -3.06 -1.93 4.07
CA SER A 451 -2.09 -2.45 5.02
C SER A 451 -2.32 -3.95 5.21
N PRO A 452 -1.27 -4.79 5.09
CA PRO A 452 -1.36 -6.22 5.39
C PRO A 452 -1.36 -6.53 6.89
N ILE A 453 -1.19 -5.51 7.75
CA ILE A 453 -1.09 -5.67 9.21
C ILE A 453 -2.33 -5.10 9.91
N THR A 454 -2.90 -4.00 9.40
CA THR A 454 -4.03 -3.32 10.05
C THR A 454 -5.25 -3.29 9.14
N PRO A 455 -6.41 -3.84 9.57
CA PRO A 455 -7.56 -4.13 8.70
C PRO A 455 -8.30 -2.92 8.14
N HIS A 456 -7.94 -1.70 8.54
CA HIS A 456 -8.60 -0.46 8.10
C HIS A 456 -7.64 0.59 7.57
N ARG A 457 -6.34 0.31 7.54
CA ARG A 457 -5.34 1.27 7.06
C ARG A 457 -5.05 1.05 5.60
N LEU A 458 -4.91 2.13 4.88
CA LEU A 458 -4.44 2.12 3.49
C LEU A 458 -3.50 3.29 3.24
N ALA A 459 -2.66 3.12 2.24
CA ALA A 459 -1.76 4.14 1.75
C ALA A 459 -2.09 4.48 0.30
N SER A 460 -1.80 5.71 -0.11
CA SER A 460 -1.96 6.15 -1.50
C SER A 460 -0.83 7.07 -1.94
N THR A 461 -0.48 6.97 -3.22
CA THR A 461 0.46 7.87 -3.90
C THR A 461 -0.24 8.62 -5.02
N SER A 462 0.32 9.76 -5.39
CA SER A 462 -0.24 10.61 -6.43
C SER A 462 0.83 11.29 -7.28
N HIS A 463 0.43 11.69 -8.48
CA HIS A 463 1.16 12.62 -9.33
C HIS A 463 1.47 13.98 -8.65
N ASP A 464 0.90 14.29 -7.49
CA ASP A 464 1.30 15.46 -6.69
C ASP A 464 2.59 15.26 -5.88
N GLY A 465 3.22 14.08 -5.99
CA GLY A 465 4.47 13.74 -5.30
C GLY A 465 4.28 13.33 -3.85
N THR A 466 3.04 13.23 -3.36
CA THR A 466 2.75 12.91 -1.96
C THR A 466 2.40 11.44 -1.75
N LEU A 467 2.81 10.93 -0.59
CA LEU A 467 2.30 9.72 0.04
C LEU A 467 1.30 10.14 1.12
N LYS A 468 0.11 9.53 1.14
CA LYS A 468 -0.88 9.73 2.20
C LYS A 468 -1.23 8.41 2.85
N VAL A 469 -1.36 8.44 4.17
CA VAL A 469 -1.86 7.32 4.98
C VAL A 469 -3.26 7.64 5.45
N TRP A 470 -4.15 6.66 5.37
CA TRP A 470 -5.57 6.82 5.62
C TRP A 470 -6.08 5.76 6.59
N ASP A 471 -7.19 6.11 7.23
CA ASP A 471 -8.04 5.17 7.93
C ASP A 471 -9.38 5.06 7.21
N ALA A 472 -9.80 3.87 6.82
CA ALA A 472 -11.06 3.62 6.13
C ALA A 472 -12.30 3.94 6.97
N ARG A 473 -12.14 4.26 8.27
CA ARG A 473 -13.21 4.71 9.16
C ARG A 473 -13.46 6.22 9.08
N ALA A 474 -12.53 7.00 8.52
CA ALA A 474 -12.63 8.45 8.43
C ALA A 474 -12.31 8.98 7.04
N SER A 475 -12.92 10.11 6.67
CA SER A 475 -12.74 10.71 5.34
C SER A 475 -11.42 11.49 5.17
N GLU A 476 -10.72 11.75 6.25
CA GLU A 476 -9.52 12.59 6.30
C GLU A 476 -8.25 11.74 6.27
N ALA A 477 -7.17 12.31 5.71
CA ALA A 477 -5.86 11.67 5.74
C ALA A 477 -5.28 11.75 7.15
N LEU A 478 -4.75 10.63 7.65
CA LEU A 478 -4.01 10.60 8.92
C LEU A 478 -2.70 11.37 8.79
N HIS A 479 -1.95 11.06 7.73
CA HIS A 479 -0.63 11.64 7.49
C HIS A 479 -0.47 11.98 6.01
N THR A 480 0.25 13.07 5.73
CA THR A 480 0.66 13.47 4.37
C THR A 480 2.16 13.72 4.36
N LEU A 481 2.86 13.00 3.51
CA LEU A 481 4.31 13.09 3.35
C LEU A 481 4.64 13.54 1.93
N LYS A 482 5.58 14.47 1.79
CA LYS A 482 6.19 14.77 0.49
C LYS A 482 7.17 13.64 0.20
N ALA A 483 6.76 12.70 -0.65
CA ALA A 483 7.51 11.48 -0.88
C ALA A 483 8.51 11.60 -2.04
N HIS A 484 8.15 12.40 -3.05
CA HIS A 484 8.91 12.56 -4.28
C HIS A 484 8.97 14.04 -4.69
N ASP A 485 10.05 14.42 -5.39
CA ASP A 485 10.18 15.74 -6.00
C ASP A 485 9.47 15.84 -7.37
N GLY A 486 9.04 14.70 -7.90
CA GLY A 486 8.21 14.57 -9.10
C GLY A 486 6.91 13.84 -8.83
N LYS A 487 6.42 13.10 -9.82
CA LYS A 487 5.21 12.27 -9.69
C LYS A 487 5.54 10.99 -8.93
N ALA A 488 4.77 10.66 -7.90
CA ALA A 488 4.76 9.31 -7.35
C ALA A 488 3.90 8.42 -8.27
N LEU A 489 4.43 7.28 -8.67
CA LEU A 489 3.84 6.40 -9.68
C LEU A 489 3.20 5.15 -9.06
N ASP A 490 3.78 4.59 -8.00
CA ASP A 490 3.25 3.39 -7.37
C ASP A 490 3.70 3.27 -5.90
N LEU A 491 3.09 2.35 -5.16
CA LEU A 491 3.45 2.03 -3.77
C LEU A 491 3.20 0.56 -3.42
N ALA A 492 3.94 0.06 -2.43
CA ALA A 492 3.70 -1.25 -1.84
C ALA A 492 3.94 -1.22 -0.33
N TRP A 493 3.14 -1.99 0.42
CA TRP A 493 3.41 -2.25 1.84
C TRP A 493 4.50 -3.30 1.97
N TRP A 494 5.63 -2.93 2.55
CA TRP A 494 6.79 -3.81 2.74
C TRP A 494 7.04 -3.98 4.23
N GLY A 495 6.61 -5.14 4.77
CA GLY A 495 6.64 -5.40 6.20
C GLY A 495 5.87 -4.35 7.01
N SER A 496 6.57 -3.72 7.95
CA SER A 496 6.03 -2.68 8.84
C SER A 496 5.91 -1.28 8.23
N GLY A 497 6.20 -1.11 6.94
CA GLY A 497 6.20 0.20 6.32
C GLY A 497 5.79 0.20 4.85
N ILE A 498 6.08 1.31 4.18
CA ILE A 498 5.63 1.60 2.82
C ILE A 498 6.86 1.91 1.96
N ALA A 499 6.90 1.34 0.76
CA ALA A 499 7.81 1.73 -0.31
C ALA A 499 7.03 2.48 -1.40
N THR A 500 7.58 3.57 -1.93
CA THR A 500 6.97 4.36 -3.01
C THR A 500 7.96 4.57 -4.15
N GLY A 501 7.51 4.49 -5.39
CA GLY A 501 8.33 4.69 -6.59
C GLY A 501 7.85 5.90 -7.39
N GLY A 502 8.77 6.64 -8.02
CA GLY A 502 8.43 7.87 -8.73
C GLY A 502 9.30 8.24 -9.92
N THR A 503 8.95 9.37 -10.56
CA THR A 503 9.68 9.94 -11.71
C THR A 503 10.99 10.63 -11.32
N ASP A 504 11.22 10.83 -10.02
CA ASP A 504 12.51 11.27 -9.48
C ASP A 504 13.55 10.13 -9.43
N ARG A 505 13.20 8.95 -9.96
CA ARG A 505 14.06 7.76 -10.07
C ARG A 505 14.47 7.22 -8.71
N ARG A 506 13.61 7.38 -7.71
CA ARG A 506 13.87 6.91 -6.34
C ARG A 506 12.78 5.97 -5.87
N ILE A 507 13.19 4.99 -5.07
CA ILE A 507 12.32 4.33 -4.12
C ILE A 507 12.43 5.08 -2.79
N GLY A 508 11.32 5.63 -2.31
CA GLY A 508 11.20 6.20 -0.97
C GLY A 508 10.70 5.13 0.00
N ALA A 509 11.31 5.02 1.17
CA ALA A 509 10.95 4.04 2.19
C ALA A 509 10.44 4.76 3.44
N TYR A 510 9.33 4.31 4.02
CA TYR A 510 8.67 4.96 5.15
C TYR A 510 8.28 3.92 6.20
N SER A 511 8.78 4.07 7.43
CA SER A 511 8.39 3.20 8.52
C SER A 511 7.03 3.63 9.08
N VAL A 512 6.13 2.67 9.26
CA VAL A 512 4.78 2.88 9.80
C VAL A 512 4.63 1.99 11.05
N SER A 513 5.46 2.25 12.06
CA SER A 513 5.42 1.51 13.32
C SER A 513 4.30 2.03 14.24
N GLY A 514 3.22 1.27 14.40
CA GLY A 514 2.40 1.35 15.62
C GLY A 514 3.12 0.64 16.78
N SER A 515 2.74 0.87 18.03
CA SER A 515 3.43 0.30 19.20
C SER A 515 3.44 -1.24 19.23
N ARG A 516 2.57 -1.89 18.44
CA ARG A 516 2.47 -3.35 18.26
C ARG A 516 3.69 -4.05 17.66
N LEU A 517 4.65 -3.34 17.05
CA LEU A 517 5.79 -3.96 16.36
C LEU A 517 7.11 -3.94 17.16
N ALA A 518 7.07 -3.48 18.41
CA ALA A 518 8.25 -3.39 19.28
C ALA A 518 8.42 -4.60 20.22
N SER A 519 7.63 -5.66 20.08
CA SER A 519 7.69 -6.87 20.93
C SER A 519 7.99 -8.12 20.11
#